data_AF-A0A7W0V9Q8-F1
#
_entry.id   AF-A0A7W0V9Q8-F1
#
_cell.length_a   1.000
_cell.length_b   1.000
_cell.length_c   1.000
_cell.angle_alpha   90.00
_cell.angle_beta   90.00
_cell.angle_gamma   90.00
#
_symmetry.space_group_name_H-M   'P 1'
#
loop_
_entity.id
_entity.type
_entity.pdbx_description
1 polymer ?
#
loop_
_entity_poly.entity_id
_entity_poly.type
_entity_poly.pdbx_seq_one_letter_code
_entity_poly.pdbx_strand_id
1 'polypeptide(L)'
;MNIQQVVSRSIAVIAIVVVGIPAAAQADAKSDRAAIAESLTKLSTSAAALGQTAKSSDDRGARKKFAPAATELSDDLASLARRAGKDVPLKTIGKEATAIEKDANALVELADEAEDKAERRSLRSQAVLIGQGLTTVRKSIDTAATKDDKPAEAAKFTGRLFNNSGDCSWAENVRFVISANGTQVFQSGLVFPGKDLQVVLYKSSYLVQVTDTVGKLLAQGTLNADREGWSYKSGCVNQD
;
A
#
# COMPACT_ATOMS: atom_id res chain seq x y z
N MET A 1 -50.67 -44.39 -19.08
CA MET A 1 -49.39 -43.89 -19.63
C MET A 1 -49.19 -42.49 -19.07
N ASN A 2 -48.37 -42.35 -18.02
CA ASN A 2 -48.04 -41.04 -17.43
C ASN A 2 -46.62 -40.69 -17.85
N ILE A 3 -46.51 -39.62 -18.63
CA ILE A 3 -45.25 -39.07 -19.14
C ILE A 3 -44.52 -38.44 -17.96
N GLN A 4 -43.28 -38.91 -17.76
CA GLN A 4 -42.37 -38.42 -16.74
C GLN A 4 -42.15 -36.91 -16.89
N GLN A 5 -42.48 -36.18 -15.83
CA GLN A 5 -42.14 -34.79 -15.65
C GLN A 5 -40.63 -34.72 -15.35
N VAL A 6 -39.82 -34.52 -16.40
CA VAL A 6 -38.40 -34.19 -16.25
C VAL A 6 -38.32 -32.79 -15.67
N VAL A 7 -38.19 -32.70 -14.34
CA VAL A 7 -37.93 -31.45 -13.63
C VAL A 7 -36.51 -31.02 -13.97
N SER A 8 -36.38 -30.24 -15.04
CA SER A 8 -35.15 -29.55 -15.40
C SER A 8 -34.85 -28.52 -14.30
N ARG A 9 -34.05 -28.91 -13.29
CA ARG A 9 -33.59 -28.00 -12.25
C ARG A 9 -32.52 -27.09 -12.85
N SER A 10 -32.89 -25.84 -13.08
CA SER A 10 -32.00 -24.78 -13.54
C SER A 10 -30.83 -24.63 -12.56
N ILE A 11 -29.63 -24.99 -13.02
CA ILE A 11 -28.37 -24.74 -12.31
C ILE A 11 -28.14 -23.23 -12.34
N ALA A 12 -28.30 -22.56 -11.19
CA ALA A 12 -28.00 -21.16 -11.04
C ALA A 12 -26.47 -20.96 -11.13
N VAL A 13 -26.00 -20.53 -12.30
CA VAL A 13 -24.61 -20.11 -12.52
C VAL A 13 -24.46 -18.72 -11.88
N ILE A 14 -23.85 -18.66 -10.70
CA ILE A 14 -23.56 -17.38 -10.04
C ILE A 14 -22.31 -16.78 -10.73
N ALA A 15 -22.53 -15.69 -11.47
CA ALA A 15 -21.47 -14.95 -12.13
C ALA A 15 -20.58 -14.26 -11.09
N ILE A 16 -19.34 -14.74 -10.93
CA ILE A 16 -18.32 -14.09 -10.09
C ILE A 16 -17.77 -12.90 -10.88
N VAL A 17 -18.07 -11.69 -10.41
CA VAL A 17 -17.53 -10.45 -10.97
C VAL A 17 -16.08 -10.31 -10.52
N VAL A 18 -15.15 -10.71 -11.38
CA VAL A 18 -13.72 -10.41 -11.24
C VAL A 18 -13.53 -8.94 -11.66
N VAL A 19 -13.59 -8.03 -10.69
CA VAL A 19 -13.28 -6.61 -10.95
C VAL A 19 -11.78 -6.46 -11.12
N GLY A 20 -11.37 -5.90 -12.26
CA GLY A 20 -9.97 -5.61 -12.57
C GLY A 20 -9.34 -4.67 -11.54
N ILE A 21 -8.12 -5.01 -11.13
CA ILE A 21 -7.27 -4.16 -10.30
C ILE A 21 -6.91 -2.91 -11.13
N PRO A 22 -7.25 -1.68 -10.70
CA PRO A 22 -6.83 -0.50 -11.42
C PRO A 22 -5.31 -0.39 -11.43
N ALA A 23 -4.76 -0.10 -12.61
CA ALA A 23 -3.36 0.15 -12.83
C ALA A 23 -2.85 1.31 -11.95
N ALA A 24 -1.59 1.18 -11.53
CA ALA A 24 -0.88 2.03 -10.59
C ALA A 24 -1.02 3.55 -10.85
N ALA A 25 -1.96 4.17 -10.14
CA ALA A 25 -1.79 5.52 -9.63
C ALA A 25 -1.20 5.40 -8.21
N GLN A 26 -0.37 6.34 -7.79
CA GLN A 26 0.28 6.36 -6.47
C GLN A 26 -0.77 6.40 -5.34
N ALA A 27 -1.29 5.23 -4.97
CA ALA A 27 -2.19 5.05 -3.85
C ALA A 27 -1.38 5.08 -2.56
N ASP A 28 -1.85 5.87 -1.58
CA ASP A 28 -1.31 5.87 -0.22
C ASP A 28 -1.56 4.51 0.48
N ALA A 29 -0.80 4.21 1.53
CA ALA A 29 -0.91 2.93 2.25
C ALA A 29 -2.31 2.66 2.83
N LYS A 30 -3.09 3.72 3.09
CA LYS A 30 -4.47 3.65 3.57
C LYS A 30 -5.43 3.17 2.47
N SER A 31 -5.25 3.65 1.25
CA SER A 31 -5.96 3.20 0.06
C SER A 31 -5.65 1.74 -0.28
N ASP A 32 -4.38 1.33 -0.18
CA ASP A 32 -3.98 -0.08 -0.37
C ASP A 32 -4.67 -1.01 0.65
N ARG A 33 -4.69 -0.64 1.93
CA ARG A 33 -5.37 -1.40 3.00
C ARG A 33 -6.87 -1.52 2.79
N ALA A 34 -7.54 -0.43 2.39
CA ALA A 34 -8.97 -0.44 2.10
C ALA A 34 -9.30 -1.37 0.92
N ALA A 35 -8.52 -1.30 -0.17
CA ALA A 35 -8.70 -2.17 -1.33
C ALA A 35 -8.48 -3.66 -1.02
N ILE A 36 -7.50 -3.98 -0.17
CA ILE A 36 -7.26 -5.34 0.33
C ILE A 36 -8.45 -5.81 1.16
N ALA A 37 -8.91 -5.02 2.13
CA ALA A 37 -10.03 -5.38 2.99
C ALA A 37 -11.34 -5.59 2.20
N GLU A 38 -11.61 -4.75 1.20
CA GLU A 38 -12.76 -4.90 0.31
C GLU A 38 -12.66 -6.19 -0.52
N SER A 39 -11.48 -6.50 -1.07
CA SER A 39 -11.26 -7.71 -1.86
C SER A 39 -11.46 -8.98 -1.02
N LEU A 40 -10.94 -9.00 0.20
CA LEU A 40 -11.15 -10.10 1.16
C LEU A 40 -12.64 -10.23 1.55
N THR A 41 -13.35 -9.11 1.72
CA THR A 41 -14.81 -9.12 2.00
C THR A 41 -15.60 -9.73 0.85
N LYS A 42 -15.22 -9.42 -0.41
CA LYS A 42 -15.85 -10.02 -1.60
C LYS A 42 -15.62 -11.52 -1.66
N LEU A 43 -14.39 -11.98 -1.42
CA LEU A 43 -14.06 -13.42 -1.37
C LEU A 43 -14.81 -14.13 -0.25
N SER A 44 -14.88 -13.52 0.94
CA SER A 44 -15.69 -14.03 2.06
C SER A 44 -17.16 -14.19 1.66
N THR A 45 -17.73 -13.20 1.00
CA THR A 45 -19.13 -13.24 0.51
C THR A 45 -19.33 -14.37 -0.51
N SER A 46 -18.38 -14.56 -1.44
CA SER A 46 -18.42 -15.66 -2.40
C SER A 46 -18.33 -17.03 -1.72
N ALA A 47 -17.45 -17.19 -0.71
CA ALA A 47 -17.32 -18.42 0.06
C ALA A 47 -18.60 -18.74 0.86
N ALA A 48 -19.23 -17.72 1.48
CA ALA A 48 -20.52 -17.89 2.18
C ALA A 48 -21.63 -18.34 1.22
N ALA A 49 -21.74 -17.70 0.05
CA ALA A 49 -22.73 -18.07 -0.96
C ALA A 49 -22.54 -19.50 -1.46
N LEU A 50 -21.28 -19.90 -1.65
CA LEU A 50 -20.90 -21.25 -2.05
C LEU A 50 -21.24 -22.29 -0.97
N GLY A 51 -20.95 -21.99 0.31
CA GLY A 51 -21.34 -22.82 1.45
C GLY A 51 -22.86 -22.99 1.56
N GLN A 52 -23.62 -21.91 1.37
CA GLN A 52 -25.09 -21.96 1.42
C GLN A 52 -25.68 -22.78 0.25
N THR A 53 -25.07 -22.68 -0.93
CA THR A 53 -25.46 -23.48 -2.11
C THR A 53 -25.22 -24.96 -1.85
N ALA A 54 -24.03 -25.32 -1.38
CA ALA A 54 -23.68 -26.71 -1.06
C ALA A 54 -24.51 -27.28 0.10
N LYS A 55 -24.91 -26.45 1.07
CA LYS A 55 -25.80 -26.85 2.17
C LYS A 55 -27.21 -27.24 1.68
N SER A 56 -27.64 -26.64 0.57
CA SER A 56 -28.94 -26.89 -0.04
C SER A 56 -28.92 -28.03 -1.06
N SER A 57 -27.76 -28.65 -1.27
CA SER A 57 -27.56 -29.75 -2.21
C SER A 57 -28.28 -31.03 -1.78
N ASP A 58 -28.58 -31.91 -2.75
CA ASP A 58 -29.01 -33.28 -2.49
C ASP A 58 -27.82 -34.23 -2.26
N ASP A 59 -26.60 -33.83 -2.61
CA ASP A 59 -25.37 -34.56 -2.38
C ASP A 59 -24.95 -34.52 -0.89
N ARG A 60 -24.63 -35.70 -0.33
CA ARG A 60 -24.26 -35.79 1.08
C ARG A 60 -22.85 -35.24 1.35
N GLY A 61 -21.91 -35.46 0.44
CA GLY A 61 -20.54 -34.94 0.54
C GLY A 61 -20.51 -33.42 0.50
N ALA A 62 -21.22 -32.82 -0.45
CA ALA A 62 -21.39 -31.38 -0.59
C ALA A 62 -21.97 -30.76 0.69
N ARG A 63 -23.04 -31.34 1.25
CA ARG A 63 -23.67 -30.83 2.47
C ARG A 63 -22.86 -31.01 3.75
N LYS A 64 -22.18 -32.15 3.92
CA LYS A 64 -21.57 -32.53 5.21
C LYS A 64 -20.10 -32.19 5.32
N LYS A 65 -19.39 -32.01 4.20
CA LYS A 65 -17.95 -31.70 4.21
C LYS A 65 -17.65 -30.37 3.54
N PHE A 66 -18.13 -30.17 2.31
CA PHE A 66 -17.81 -28.97 1.56
C PHE A 66 -18.51 -27.72 2.12
N ALA A 67 -19.79 -27.80 2.46
CA ALA A 67 -20.53 -26.64 2.98
C ALA A 67 -19.96 -26.08 4.30
N PRO A 68 -19.63 -26.91 5.32
CA PRO A 68 -18.94 -26.44 6.51
C PRO A 68 -17.60 -25.78 6.20
N ALA A 69 -16.74 -26.42 5.39
CA ALA A 69 -15.43 -25.87 5.03
C ALA A 69 -15.54 -24.52 4.28
N ALA A 70 -16.51 -24.38 3.38
CA ALA A 70 -16.76 -23.10 2.69
C ALA A 70 -17.28 -22.01 3.64
N THR A 71 -18.00 -22.39 4.70
CA THR A 71 -18.45 -21.47 5.75
C THR A 71 -17.28 -21.00 6.61
N GLU A 72 -16.43 -21.93 7.05
CA GLU A 72 -15.20 -21.61 7.81
C GLU A 72 -14.28 -20.69 7.01
N LEU A 73 -14.06 -21.00 5.73
CA LEU A 73 -13.29 -20.13 4.83
C LEU A 73 -13.88 -18.72 4.74
N SER A 74 -15.21 -18.60 4.69
CA SER A 74 -15.88 -17.29 4.68
C SER A 74 -15.61 -16.50 5.94
N ASP A 75 -15.71 -17.14 7.10
CA ASP A 75 -15.49 -16.52 8.41
C ASP A 75 -14.03 -16.08 8.58
N ASP A 76 -13.08 -16.90 8.15
CA ASP A 76 -11.66 -16.57 8.18
C ASP A 76 -11.32 -15.40 7.26
N LEU A 77 -11.87 -15.38 6.04
CA LEU A 77 -11.71 -14.26 5.11
C LEU A 77 -12.34 -12.98 5.65
N ALA A 78 -13.51 -13.06 6.31
CA ALA A 78 -14.16 -11.90 6.94
C ALA A 78 -13.32 -11.38 8.12
N SER A 79 -12.79 -12.28 8.94
CA SER A 79 -11.88 -11.94 10.04
C SER A 79 -10.62 -11.25 9.54
N LEU A 80 -10.00 -11.80 8.49
CA LEU A 80 -8.81 -11.21 7.86
C LEU A 80 -9.13 -9.84 7.24
N ALA A 81 -10.27 -9.67 6.57
CA ALA A 81 -10.72 -8.39 6.00
C ALA A 81 -10.82 -7.30 7.07
N ARG A 82 -11.45 -7.59 8.21
CA ARG A 82 -11.58 -6.66 9.35
C ARG A 82 -10.22 -6.25 9.91
N ARG A 83 -9.24 -7.16 9.91
CA ARG A 83 -7.88 -6.90 10.41
C ARG A 83 -7.03 -6.14 9.40
N ALA A 84 -7.17 -6.42 8.11
CA ALA A 84 -6.50 -5.69 7.03
C ALA A 84 -6.94 -4.21 6.98
N GLY A 85 -8.21 -3.92 7.29
CA GLY A 85 -8.72 -2.55 7.41
C GLY A 85 -8.34 -1.81 8.70
N LYS A 86 -7.62 -2.45 9.62
CA LYS A 86 -7.12 -1.88 10.89
C LYS A 86 -5.59 -1.74 10.84
N ASP A 87 -5.00 -1.23 11.92
CA ASP A 87 -3.55 -1.02 12.07
C ASP A 87 -2.74 -2.32 12.30
N VAL A 88 -3.23 -3.47 11.84
CA VAL A 88 -2.46 -4.72 11.91
C VAL A 88 -1.35 -4.68 10.84
N PRO A 89 -0.10 -5.06 11.16
CA PRO A 89 0.97 -5.09 10.16
C PRO A 89 0.61 -5.98 8.95
N LEU A 90 0.76 -5.44 7.73
CA LEU A 90 0.41 -6.18 6.50
C LEU A 90 1.21 -7.48 6.33
N LYS A 91 2.43 -7.53 6.85
CA LYS A 91 3.25 -8.75 6.90
C LYS A 91 2.61 -9.87 7.72
N THR A 92 1.90 -9.53 8.79
CA THR A 92 1.11 -10.49 9.59
C THR A 92 -0.12 -10.95 8.82
N ILE A 93 -0.82 -10.01 8.18
CA ILE A 93 -1.97 -10.32 7.31
C ILE A 93 -1.57 -11.27 6.17
N GLY A 94 -0.40 -11.08 5.55
CA GLY A 94 0.09 -11.96 4.49
C GLY A 94 0.36 -13.40 4.94
N LYS A 95 0.89 -13.59 6.17
CA LYS A 95 1.08 -14.93 6.74
C LYS A 95 -0.24 -15.66 6.96
N GLU A 96 -1.25 -14.95 7.48
CA GLU A 96 -2.57 -15.51 7.69
C GLU A 96 -3.28 -15.81 6.37
N ALA A 97 -3.17 -14.92 5.38
CA ALA A 97 -3.68 -15.17 4.03
C ALA A 97 -3.09 -16.44 3.40
N THR A 98 -1.82 -16.77 3.70
CA THR A 98 -1.17 -18.00 3.23
C THR A 98 -1.77 -19.26 3.84
N ALA A 99 -2.19 -19.22 5.11
CA ALA A 99 -2.89 -20.34 5.75
C ALA A 99 -4.26 -20.54 5.12
N ILE A 100 -5.04 -19.46 5.00
CA ILE A 100 -6.38 -19.45 4.41
C ILE A 100 -6.36 -19.93 2.95
N GLU A 101 -5.29 -19.66 2.20
CA GLU A 101 -5.12 -20.15 0.82
C GLU A 101 -5.01 -21.67 0.74
N LYS A 102 -4.42 -22.32 1.75
CA LYS A 102 -4.41 -23.79 1.81
C LYS A 102 -5.83 -24.32 2.00
N ASP A 103 -6.61 -23.69 2.86
CA ASP A 103 -8.00 -24.07 3.13
C ASP A 103 -8.89 -23.85 1.89
N ALA A 104 -8.68 -22.74 1.17
CA ALA A 104 -9.35 -22.48 -0.10
C ALA A 104 -9.00 -23.53 -1.18
N ASN A 105 -7.76 -24.01 -1.22
CA ASN A 105 -7.36 -25.08 -2.13
C ASN A 105 -7.96 -26.44 -1.71
N ALA A 106 -8.09 -26.70 -0.40
CA ALA A 106 -8.74 -27.91 0.11
C ALA A 106 -10.22 -27.99 -0.29
N LEU A 107 -10.91 -26.86 -0.51
CA LEU A 107 -12.28 -26.89 -1.08
C LEU A 107 -12.34 -27.56 -2.45
N VAL A 108 -11.29 -27.47 -3.27
CA VAL A 108 -11.25 -28.13 -4.58
C VAL A 108 -11.26 -29.65 -4.41
N GLU A 109 -10.51 -30.16 -3.43
CA GLU A 109 -10.46 -31.58 -3.10
C GLU A 109 -11.80 -32.05 -2.52
N LEU A 110 -12.40 -31.27 -1.63
CA LEU A 110 -13.73 -31.57 -1.07
C LEU A 110 -14.83 -31.52 -2.14
N ALA A 111 -14.70 -30.66 -3.14
CA ALA A 111 -15.63 -30.63 -4.27
C ALA A 111 -15.58 -31.94 -5.06
N ASP A 112 -14.39 -32.52 -5.24
CA ASP A 112 -14.19 -33.78 -5.97
C ASP A 112 -14.84 -34.99 -5.30
N GLU A 113 -15.15 -34.90 -4.00
CA GLU A 113 -15.87 -35.93 -3.25
C GLU A 113 -17.39 -35.92 -3.51
N ALA A 114 -17.95 -34.90 -4.17
CA ALA A 114 -19.37 -34.90 -4.53
C ALA A 114 -19.68 -36.00 -5.54
N GLU A 115 -20.73 -36.78 -5.31
CA GLU A 115 -21.15 -37.94 -6.11
C GLU A 115 -21.74 -37.50 -7.46
N ASP A 116 -22.51 -36.41 -7.48
CA ASP A 116 -23.07 -35.87 -8.73
C ASP A 116 -22.00 -35.16 -9.57
N LYS A 117 -21.91 -35.55 -10.85
CA LYS A 117 -20.88 -35.04 -11.78
C LYS A 117 -21.06 -33.56 -12.10
N ALA A 118 -22.30 -33.09 -12.26
CA ALA A 118 -22.57 -31.71 -12.61
C ALA A 118 -22.28 -30.78 -11.42
N GLU A 119 -22.69 -31.21 -10.22
CA GLU A 119 -22.42 -30.53 -8.98
C GLU A 119 -20.93 -30.48 -8.65
N ARG A 120 -20.23 -31.62 -8.72
CA ARG A 120 -18.77 -31.70 -8.57
C ARG A 120 -18.07 -30.66 -9.44
N ARG A 121 -18.42 -30.59 -10.73
CA ARG A 121 -17.83 -29.65 -11.68
C ARG A 121 -18.11 -28.20 -11.28
N SER A 122 -19.34 -27.90 -10.86
CA SER A 122 -19.74 -26.56 -10.43
C SER A 122 -19.00 -26.12 -9.16
N LEU A 123 -19.03 -26.93 -8.10
CA LEU A 123 -18.36 -26.65 -6.83
C LEU A 123 -16.85 -26.49 -7.04
N ARG A 124 -16.25 -27.38 -7.83
CA ARG A 124 -14.83 -27.30 -8.18
C ARG A 124 -14.49 -26.01 -8.90
N SER A 125 -15.28 -25.61 -9.91
CA SER A 125 -15.01 -24.36 -10.63
C SER A 125 -15.10 -23.13 -9.73
N GLN A 126 -16.04 -23.10 -8.80
CA GLN A 126 -16.22 -21.99 -7.88
C GLN A 126 -15.09 -21.96 -6.83
N ALA A 127 -14.72 -23.11 -6.28
CA ALA A 127 -13.58 -23.24 -5.35
C ALA A 127 -12.26 -22.79 -6.00
N VAL A 128 -12.00 -23.17 -7.25
CA VAL A 128 -10.81 -22.72 -8.00
C VAL A 128 -10.80 -21.21 -8.16
N LEU A 129 -11.94 -20.59 -8.47
CA LEU A 129 -12.03 -19.13 -8.61
C LEU A 129 -11.76 -18.41 -7.28
N ILE A 130 -12.23 -18.94 -6.15
CA ILE A 130 -11.92 -18.41 -4.81
C ILE A 130 -10.41 -18.52 -4.54
N GLY A 131 -9.79 -19.68 -4.81
CA GLY A 131 -8.34 -19.88 -4.63
C GLY A 131 -7.49 -18.92 -5.48
N GLN A 132 -7.88 -18.70 -6.75
CA GLN A 132 -7.22 -17.74 -7.65
C GLN A 132 -7.40 -16.29 -7.16
N GLY A 133 -8.60 -15.94 -6.71
CA GLY A 133 -8.88 -14.64 -6.12
C GLY A 133 -8.02 -14.38 -4.88
N LEU A 134 -7.91 -15.37 -3.99
CA LEU A 134 -7.10 -15.26 -2.78
C LEU A 134 -5.60 -15.17 -3.09
N THR A 135 -5.11 -15.95 -4.06
CA THR A 135 -3.73 -15.82 -4.56
C THR A 135 -3.43 -14.40 -5.04
N THR A 136 -4.38 -13.79 -5.74
CA THR A 136 -4.25 -12.42 -6.25
C THR A 136 -4.22 -11.40 -5.10
N VAL A 137 -5.13 -11.54 -4.14
CA VAL A 137 -5.15 -10.68 -2.94
C VAL A 137 -3.87 -10.82 -2.11
N ARG A 138 -3.34 -12.05 -1.96
CA ARG A 138 -2.06 -12.29 -1.27
C ARG A 138 -0.92 -11.51 -1.92
N LYS A 139 -0.79 -11.55 -3.25
CA LYS A 139 0.22 -10.75 -3.97
C LYS A 139 0.06 -9.25 -3.73
N SER A 140 -1.16 -8.75 -3.65
CA SER A 140 -1.43 -7.35 -3.30
C SER A 140 -1.00 -7.02 -1.87
N ILE A 141 -1.27 -7.92 -0.91
CA ILE A 141 -0.82 -7.79 0.49
C ILE A 141 0.71 -7.76 0.55
N ASP A 142 1.40 -8.70 -0.10
CA ASP A 142 2.87 -8.76 -0.10
C ASP A 142 3.47 -7.49 -0.70
N THR A 143 2.90 -7.02 -1.82
CA THR A 143 3.34 -5.77 -2.46
C THR A 143 3.14 -4.58 -1.53
N ALA A 144 1.96 -4.44 -0.92
CA ALA A 144 1.68 -3.35 0.02
C ALA A 144 2.54 -3.45 1.29
N ALA A 145 2.84 -4.65 1.79
CA ALA A 145 3.72 -4.86 2.94
C ALA A 145 5.15 -4.36 2.67
N THR A 146 5.67 -4.50 1.45
CA THR A 146 6.98 -3.93 1.08
C THR A 146 6.98 -2.40 0.99
N LYS A 147 5.81 -1.77 0.81
CA LYS A 147 5.66 -0.31 0.88
C LYS A 147 5.54 0.19 2.32
N ASP A 148 4.86 -0.57 3.18
CA ASP A 148 4.68 -0.26 4.61
C ASP A 148 6.02 -0.23 5.38
N ASP A 149 7.02 -0.97 4.90
CA ASP A 149 8.40 -0.98 5.45
C ASP A 149 9.24 0.25 5.01
N LYS A 150 8.73 1.14 4.15
CA LYS A 150 9.41 2.40 3.85
C LYS A 150 9.02 3.45 4.89
N PRO A 151 9.96 4.02 5.66
CA PRO A 151 9.63 5.12 6.57
C PRO A 151 8.92 6.22 5.77
N ALA A 152 7.84 6.76 6.34
CA ALA A 152 7.06 7.84 5.74
C ALA A 152 8.03 8.90 5.19
N GLU A 153 7.96 9.19 3.89
CA GLU A 153 8.83 10.17 3.25
C GLU A 153 8.67 11.49 4.02
N ALA A 154 9.76 11.99 4.60
CA ALA A 154 9.72 13.19 5.41
C ALA A 154 9.09 14.33 4.59
N ALA A 155 8.24 15.16 5.22
CA ALA A 155 7.63 16.28 4.51
C ALA A 155 8.71 17.17 3.89
N LYS A 156 8.53 17.60 2.64
CA LYS A 156 9.43 18.54 1.97
C LYS A 156 8.86 19.94 2.08
N PHE A 157 9.71 20.93 2.30
CA PHE A 157 9.35 22.34 2.35
C PHE A 157 10.24 23.16 1.44
N THR A 158 9.61 24.02 0.64
CA THR A 158 10.31 24.94 -0.25
C THR A 158 10.67 26.21 0.50
N GLY A 159 11.90 26.70 0.33
CA GLY A 159 12.31 27.98 0.87
C GLY A 159 13.42 28.64 0.06
N ARG A 160 14.04 29.65 0.66
CA ARG A 160 14.96 30.56 -0.04
C ARG A 160 16.23 30.84 0.75
N LEU A 161 17.37 30.72 0.07
CA LEU A 161 18.67 31.19 0.54
C LEU A 161 18.92 32.56 -0.07
N PHE A 162 19.06 33.60 0.75
CA PHE A 162 19.21 34.98 0.29
C PHE A 162 20.60 35.49 0.64
N ASN A 163 21.36 35.93 -0.36
CA ASN A 163 22.61 36.63 -0.12
C ASN A 163 22.32 38.11 0.15
N ASN A 164 22.32 38.49 1.44
CA ASN A 164 22.12 39.87 1.87
C ASN A 164 23.44 40.59 2.18
N SER A 165 24.59 40.10 1.69
CA SER A 165 25.88 40.78 1.89
C SER A 165 25.89 42.20 1.31
N GLY A 166 25.06 42.49 0.30
CA GLY A 166 24.92 43.84 -0.25
C GLY A 166 24.43 44.89 0.74
N ASP A 167 23.80 44.47 1.84
CA ASP A 167 23.36 45.35 2.93
C ASP A 167 24.45 45.57 3.99
N CYS A 168 25.63 44.96 3.80
CA CYS A 168 26.75 45.00 4.73
C CYS A 168 27.82 45.99 4.25
N SER A 169 28.90 46.14 5.02
CA SER A 169 30.03 47.03 4.68
C SER A 169 30.77 46.62 3.39
N TRP A 170 30.53 45.41 2.87
CA TRP A 170 31.11 44.88 1.65
C TRP A 170 30.19 43.81 1.04
N ALA A 171 30.14 43.74 -0.29
CA ALA A 171 29.30 42.79 -1.03
C ALA A 171 30.13 41.63 -1.57
N GLU A 172 29.73 40.38 -1.31
CA GLU A 172 30.47 39.17 -1.72
C GLU A 172 29.59 38.19 -2.48
N ASN A 173 30.19 37.48 -3.42
CA ASN A 173 29.54 36.34 -4.04
C ASN A 173 29.74 35.12 -3.13
N VAL A 174 28.65 34.57 -2.61
CA VAL A 174 28.72 33.49 -1.63
C VAL A 174 28.27 32.16 -2.20
N ARG A 175 28.68 31.07 -1.56
CA ARG A 175 28.07 29.74 -1.72
C ARG A 175 27.45 29.31 -0.41
N PHE A 176 26.29 28.67 -0.49
CA PHE A 176 25.64 28.03 0.63
C PHE A 176 25.91 26.54 0.58
N VAL A 177 26.45 25.99 1.65
CA VAL A 177 26.60 24.55 1.88
C VAL A 177 25.66 24.16 3.01
N ILE A 178 24.76 23.22 2.76
CA ILE A 178 23.78 22.76 3.74
C ILE A 178 24.10 21.32 4.11
N SER A 179 24.20 21.05 5.40
CA SER A 179 24.47 19.73 5.94
C SER A 179 23.38 19.28 6.91
N ALA A 180 23.03 18.00 6.86
CA ALA A 180 22.18 17.32 7.82
C ALA A 180 22.98 16.23 8.53
N ASN A 181 23.03 16.25 9.87
CA ASN A 181 23.77 15.27 10.67
C ASN A 181 25.23 15.08 10.21
N GLY A 182 25.91 16.18 9.87
CA GLY A 182 27.31 16.16 9.41
C GLY A 182 27.52 15.74 7.94
N THR A 183 26.47 15.37 7.21
CA THR A 183 26.55 15.05 5.78
C THR A 183 26.06 16.22 4.94
N GLN A 184 26.85 16.65 3.95
CA GLN A 184 26.42 17.66 2.99
C GLN A 184 25.26 17.15 2.13
N VAL A 185 24.13 17.85 2.17
CA VAL A 185 22.92 17.50 1.41
C VAL A 185 22.65 18.45 0.25
N PHE A 186 23.24 19.65 0.29
CA PHE A 186 23.09 20.64 -0.77
C PHE A 186 24.30 21.58 -0.79
N GLN A 187 24.68 22.01 -2.00
CA GLN A 187 25.64 23.09 -2.21
C GLN A 187 25.17 23.93 -3.39
N SER A 188 25.09 25.24 -3.18
CA SER A 188 24.72 26.16 -4.24
C SER A 188 25.89 26.42 -5.21
N GLY A 189 25.54 26.94 -6.39
CA GLY A 189 26.48 27.75 -7.16
C GLY A 189 26.78 29.09 -6.46
N LEU A 190 27.46 30.00 -7.16
CA LEU A 190 27.66 31.36 -6.67
C LEU A 190 26.33 32.11 -6.63
N VAL A 191 26.00 32.67 -5.46
CA VAL A 191 24.83 33.52 -5.25
C VAL A 191 25.31 34.95 -5.08
N PHE A 192 24.94 35.81 -6.02
CA PHE A 192 25.35 37.21 -6.04
C PHE A 192 24.63 38.03 -4.96
N PRO A 193 25.21 39.14 -4.49
CA PRO A 193 24.56 40.06 -3.56
C PRO A 193 23.16 40.48 -4.03
N GLY A 194 22.20 40.45 -3.11
CA GLY A 194 20.80 40.80 -3.37
C GLY A 194 20.01 39.75 -4.17
N LYS A 195 20.57 38.57 -4.40
CA LYS A 195 19.88 37.45 -5.06
C LYS A 195 19.48 36.36 -4.08
N ASP A 196 18.36 35.72 -4.38
CA ASP A 196 17.88 34.53 -3.70
C ASP A 196 17.98 33.29 -4.59
N LEU A 197 18.10 32.14 -3.92
CA LEU A 197 18.08 30.82 -4.51
C LEU A 197 16.99 29.99 -3.84
N GLN A 198 16.07 29.46 -4.62
CA GLN A 198 15.04 28.56 -4.12
C GLN A 198 15.62 27.16 -3.92
N VAL A 199 15.27 26.51 -2.81
CA VAL A 199 15.71 25.14 -2.51
C VAL A 199 14.60 24.40 -1.75
N VAL A 200 14.51 23.10 -1.98
CA VAL A 200 13.54 22.20 -1.34
C VAL A 200 14.31 21.30 -0.39
N LEU A 201 13.93 21.31 0.89
CA LEU A 201 14.55 20.51 1.94
C LEU A 201 13.50 19.67 2.67
N TYR A 202 13.91 18.55 3.23
CA TYR A 202 13.07 17.73 4.09
C TYR A 202 12.84 18.41 5.44
N LYS A 203 11.82 17.99 6.18
CA LYS A 203 11.55 18.46 7.54
C LYS A 203 12.69 18.09 8.47
N SER A 204 13.58 19.04 8.75
CA SER A 204 14.73 18.83 9.63
C SER A 204 15.32 20.17 10.08
N SER A 205 16.22 20.08 11.05
CA SER A 205 17.23 21.10 11.32
C SER A 205 18.47 20.83 10.47
N TYR A 206 19.05 21.89 9.92
CA TYR A 206 20.21 21.86 9.04
C TYR A 206 21.27 22.83 9.53
N LEU A 207 22.55 22.47 9.33
CA LEU A 207 23.65 23.42 9.40
C LEU A 207 23.81 24.06 8.04
N VAL A 208 23.84 25.39 7.99
CA VAL A 208 24.10 26.17 6.78
C VAL A 208 25.44 26.89 6.96
N GLN A 209 26.34 26.67 6.02
CA GLN A 209 27.63 27.35 5.94
C GLN A 209 27.61 28.26 4.72
N VAL A 210 28.11 29.48 4.89
CA VAL A 210 28.26 30.48 3.85
C VAL A 210 29.76 30.62 3.59
N THR A 211 30.19 30.32 2.38
CA THR A 211 31.60 30.41 1.97
C THR A 211 31.80 31.43 0.86
N ASP A 212 33.01 31.93 0.71
CA ASP A 212 33.40 32.79 -0.43
C ASP A 212 33.64 31.97 -1.72
N THR A 213 34.13 32.66 -2.75
CA THR A 213 34.47 32.09 -4.06
C THR A 213 35.60 31.07 -4.03
N VAL A 214 36.48 31.11 -3.03
CA VAL A 214 37.63 30.19 -2.84
C VAL A 214 37.38 29.11 -1.79
N GLY A 215 36.20 29.13 -1.14
CA GLY A 215 35.78 28.15 -0.14
C GLY A 215 36.13 28.51 1.30
N LYS A 216 36.59 29.73 1.58
CA LYS A 216 36.77 30.22 2.96
C LYS A 216 35.40 30.34 3.62
N LEU A 217 35.26 29.81 4.83
CA LEU A 217 34.03 29.97 5.64
C LEU A 217 33.89 31.43 6.06
N LEU A 218 32.75 32.04 5.73
CA LEU A 218 32.40 33.41 6.08
C LEU A 218 31.43 33.45 7.26
N ALA A 219 30.39 32.62 7.22
CA ALA A 219 29.39 32.49 8.28
C ALA A 219 28.87 31.06 8.39
N GLN A 220 28.30 30.74 9.54
CA GLN A 220 27.52 29.51 9.73
C GLN A 220 26.33 29.76 10.63
N GLY A 221 25.28 28.98 10.45
CA GLY A 221 24.06 29.06 11.23
C GLY A 221 23.19 27.84 11.07
N THR A 222 22.07 27.82 11.79
CA THR A 222 21.11 26.72 11.73
C THR A 222 19.86 27.17 10.97
N LEU A 223 19.35 26.29 10.12
CA LEU A 223 18.10 26.45 9.40
C LEU A 223 17.15 25.32 9.77
N ASN A 224 15.92 25.67 10.16
CA ASN A 224 14.85 24.69 10.33
C ASN A 224 13.91 24.77 9.11
N ALA A 225 13.85 23.70 8.32
CA ALA A 225 12.88 23.59 7.24
C ALA A 225 11.61 22.94 7.80
N ASP A 226 10.78 23.69 8.50
CA ASP A 226 9.59 23.16 9.21
C ASP A 226 8.26 23.64 8.62
N ARG A 227 8.30 24.57 7.66
CA ARG A 227 7.13 25.16 6.98
C ARG A 227 7.50 25.68 5.60
N GLU A 228 6.51 25.78 4.71
CA GLU A 228 6.67 26.42 3.40
C GLU A 228 7.11 27.89 3.52
N GLY A 229 7.93 28.33 2.56
CA GLY A 229 8.38 29.71 2.47
C GLY A 229 9.43 30.11 3.49
N TRP A 230 10.13 29.15 4.11
CA TRP A 230 11.26 29.44 4.99
C TRP A 230 12.35 30.25 4.25
N SER A 231 13.12 31.04 5.00
CA SER A 231 14.20 31.84 4.42
C SER A 231 15.42 31.85 5.33
N TYR A 232 16.60 31.71 4.72
CA TYR A 232 17.90 31.87 5.37
C TYR A 232 18.65 33.02 4.71
N LYS A 233 19.24 33.91 5.52
CA LYS A 233 20.02 35.05 5.04
C LYS A 233 21.50 34.80 5.31
N SER A 234 22.39 35.16 4.38
CA SER A 234 23.84 34.99 4.54
C SER A 234 24.40 35.73 5.77
N GLY A 235 23.75 36.83 6.18
CA GLY A 235 24.21 37.71 7.23
C GLY A 235 25.30 38.66 6.78
N CYS A 236 25.70 39.56 7.67
CA CYS A 236 26.93 40.33 7.54
C CYS A 236 28.08 39.56 8.16
N VAL A 237 29.12 39.36 7.37
CA VAL A 237 30.29 38.58 7.73
C VAL A 237 31.46 39.54 7.95
N ASN A 238 32.13 39.40 9.09
CA ASN A 238 33.29 40.22 9.43
C ASN A 238 34.50 39.77 8.60
N GLN A 239 35.27 40.74 8.11
CA GLN A 239 36.63 40.47 7.64
C GLN A 239 37.50 40.18 8.87
N ASP A 240 38.03 38.97 8.96
CA ASP A 240 39.37 38.74 9.52
C ASP A 240 40.39 39.00 8.41
#